data_AF-A0A8J4S760-F1
#
_entry.id   AF-A0A8J4S760-F1
#
_cell.length_a   1.000
_cell.length_b   1.000
_cell.length_c   1.000
_cell.angle_alpha   90.00
_cell.angle_beta   90.00
_cell.angle_gamma   90.00
#
_symmetry.space_group_name_H-M   'P 1'
#
loop_
_entity.id
_entity.type
_entity.pdbx_description
1 polymer ?
#
loop_
_entity_poly.entity_id
_entity_poly.type
_entity_poly.pdbx_seq_one_letter_code
_entity_poly.pdbx_strand_id
1 'polypeptide(L)'
;EYLVGTLYDKQTDEIKSKELTFTEWLKTENALKCFEVEDQPSGGSFDMDSPISKSSYMAARMAAGAVCHAVDKVLNNETKNAFVVVRPPGHHAGPNGCVEGEGFHLRPDMCTCGFCLLNNVCIGASYAMSNYCAPYYTPSAPGSSNSGSLLEPRKRVGIKRVAIVDFDIHHGNGTEEVIRNLIPHKQNYPLPPSWAPVQFSSYKPWRDETDPDNVFFSSIHLYDDDNFYPCSGAGPHGCSPELEKSKNIVNLPLKALGPKYLDERVKLSAKAKRQLMEQASKAFRDNVTKKLIPALTKFRPDLIMISAGFDGHADDFYYFLTEDDYSWITEQVTAVAEDCCDGRVVSVLEGGYNVVPSKFQRPRAKGRKNATSNFH
;
A
#
# COMPACT_ATOMS: atom_id res chain seq x y z
N GLU A 1 23.34 9.94 -2.17
CA GLU A 1 22.93 9.30 -0.90
C GLU A 1 21.49 9.75 -0.61
N TYR A 2 20.67 8.83 -0.06
CA TYR A 2 19.21 8.87 0.16
C TYR A 2 18.30 8.19 -0.88
N LEU A 3 17.65 7.14 -0.35
CA LEU A 3 16.40 6.46 -0.70
C LEU A 3 16.37 5.59 -1.97
N VAL A 4 17.04 4.44 -1.85
CA VAL A 4 16.45 3.16 -2.26
C VAL A 4 16.10 2.41 -0.97
N GLY A 5 14.94 1.73 -0.97
CA GLY A 5 14.36 1.05 0.19
C GLY A 5 15.39 0.30 1.03
N THR A 6 15.54 0.74 2.27
CA THR A 6 16.31 0.04 3.29
C THR A 6 15.50 -1.18 3.72
N LEU A 7 15.90 -2.36 3.22
CA LEU A 7 15.49 -3.64 3.80
C LEU A 7 16.17 -3.79 5.16
N TYR A 8 15.47 -3.44 6.24
CA TYR A 8 15.96 -3.60 7.60
C TYR A 8 15.70 -5.04 8.07
N ASP A 9 16.74 -5.86 8.19
CA ASP A 9 16.66 -7.19 8.81
C ASP A 9 17.12 -7.11 10.27
N LYS A 10 16.21 -7.44 11.20
CA LYS A 10 16.44 -7.35 12.65
C LYS A 10 16.88 -8.70 13.27
N GLN A 11 17.17 -9.73 12.49
CA GLN A 11 17.64 -11.01 13.03
C GLN A 11 19.04 -11.35 12.53
N THR A 12 20.06 -10.81 13.21
CA THR A 12 21.26 -11.52 13.70
C THR A 12 22.36 -10.50 14.06
N ASP A 13 22.87 -10.58 15.29
CA ASP A 13 24.05 -9.81 15.71
C ASP A 13 25.35 -10.25 15.00
N GLU A 14 25.29 -11.30 14.18
CA GLU A 14 26.39 -11.74 13.32
C GLU A 14 25.84 -12.34 12.02
N ILE A 15 25.77 -11.53 10.96
CA ILE A 15 26.11 -11.84 9.55
C ILE A 15 25.77 -10.59 8.73
N LYS A 16 26.69 -10.19 7.85
CA LYS A 16 26.61 -9.02 6.96
C LYS A 16 25.34 -9.03 6.09
N SER A 17 24.20 -8.52 6.58
CA SER A 17 23.15 -8.01 5.70
C SER A 17 23.71 -6.76 5.04
N LYS A 18 24.29 -6.92 3.84
CA LYS A 18 24.83 -5.78 3.11
C LYS A 18 23.65 -4.95 2.62
N GLU A 19 23.35 -3.86 3.32
CA GLU A 19 22.45 -2.81 2.83
C GLU A 19 22.90 -2.43 1.42
N LEU A 20 21.98 -2.53 0.44
CA LEU A 20 22.27 -2.10 -0.92
C LEU A 20 22.26 -0.58 -0.97
N THR A 21 23.37 0.01 -1.40
CA THR A 21 23.38 1.43 -1.77
C THR A 21 22.50 1.66 -3.00
N PHE A 22 22.03 2.91 -3.19
CA PHE A 22 21.27 3.31 -4.39
C PHE A 22 21.92 2.82 -5.70
N THR A 23 23.24 3.01 -5.81
CA THR A 23 24.03 2.61 -6.98
C THR A 23 24.11 1.09 -7.15
N GLU A 24 24.09 0.32 -6.05
CA GLU A 24 24.07 -1.14 -6.11
C GLU A 24 22.69 -1.66 -6.51
N TRP A 25 21.61 -1.03 -6.02
CA TRP A 25 20.26 -1.40 -6.41
C TRP A 25 19.98 -1.15 -7.89
N LEU A 26 20.45 -0.03 -8.46
CA LEU A 26 20.34 0.25 -9.89
C LEU A 26 20.95 -0.83 -10.80
N LYS A 27 21.85 -1.65 -10.27
CA LYS A 27 22.50 -2.76 -10.99
C LYS A 27 21.73 -4.08 -10.89
N THR A 28 20.65 -4.13 -10.12
CA THR A 28 19.79 -5.31 -10.04
C THR A 28 18.95 -5.47 -11.30
N GLU A 29 18.64 -6.70 -11.68
CA GLU A 29 17.82 -6.99 -12.87
C GLU A 29 16.46 -6.27 -12.84
N ASN A 30 15.81 -6.23 -11.67
CA ASN A 30 14.52 -5.56 -11.49
C ASN A 30 14.62 -4.03 -11.68
N ALA A 31 15.70 -3.41 -11.21
CA ALA A 31 15.96 -2.00 -11.43
C ALA A 31 16.25 -1.72 -12.92
N LEU A 32 17.06 -2.56 -13.59
CA LEU A 32 17.37 -2.39 -15.01
C LEU A 32 16.12 -2.48 -15.88
N LYS A 33 15.21 -3.42 -15.62
CA LYS A 33 13.90 -3.52 -16.29
C LYS A 33 13.06 -2.26 -16.14
N CYS A 34 13.24 -1.49 -15.05
CA CYS A 34 12.56 -0.21 -14.84
C CYS A 34 13.06 0.93 -15.74
N PHE A 35 14.25 0.81 -16.35
CA PHE A 35 14.81 1.81 -17.26
C PHE A 35 14.52 1.55 -18.75
N GLU A 36 13.97 0.39 -19.11
CA GLU A 36 13.73 0.00 -20.51
C GLU A 36 12.53 0.71 -21.17
N VAL A 37 11.80 1.58 -20.45
CA VAL A 37 10.66 2.36 -21.00
C VAL A 37 11.00 3.84 -20.99
N GLU A 38 10.74 4.51 -22.11
CA GLU A 38 11.05 5.91 -22.32
C GLU A 38 10.25 6.84 -21.38
N ASP A 39 10.89 7.92 -20.93
CA ASP A 39 10.24 8.98 -20.14
C ASP A 39 9.09 9.64 -20.92
N GLN A 40 7.97 9.88 -20.25
CA GLN A 40 6.85 10.64 -20.80
C GLN A 40 7.15 12.17 -20.78
N PRO A 41 6.58 12.98 -21.70
CA PRO A 41 6.80 14.44 -21.71
C PRO A 41 6.33 15.13 -20.42
N SER A 42 6.92 16.29 -20.13
CA SER A 42 6.97 16.96 -18.83
C SER A 42 5.70 17.67 -18.34
N GLY A 43 5.46 17.60 -17.02
CA GLY A 43 4.85 18.64 -16.17
C GLY A 43 3.34 18.81 -16.30
N GLY A 44 2.59 18.33 -15.30
CA GLY A 44 1.14 18.41 -15.25
C GLY A 44 0.59 17.81 -13.96
N SER A 45 -0.71 17.55 -13.92
CA SER A 45 -1.34 16.75 -12.87
C SER A 45 -2.07 15.60 -13.55
N PHE A 46 -1.97 14.39 -13.00
CA PHE A 46 -2.68 13.22 -13.54
C PHE A 46 -4.19 13.34 -13.28
N ASP A 47 -4.54 13.93 -12.14
CA ASP A 47 -5.89 14.30 -11.69
C ASP A 47 -5.83 15.60 -10.85
N MET A 48 -6.81 15.86 -9.99
CA MET A 48 -6.85 17.08 -9.16
C MET A 48 -5.83 17.11 -8.02
N ASP A 49 -5.24 15.96 -7.66
CA ASP A 49 -4.45 15.79 -6.43
C ASP A 49 -3.10 15.08 -6.64
N SER A 50 -2.78 14.65 -7.86
CA SER A 50 -1.55 13.92 -8.20
C SER A 50 -0.64 14.71 -9.16
N PRO A 51 0.10 15.72 -8.67
CA PRO A 51 1.03 16.47 -9.48
C PRO A 51 2.20 15.57 -9.95
N ILE A 52 2.55 15.67 -11.23
CA ILE A 52 3.61 14.88 -11.85
C ILE A 52 4.69 15.74 -12.49
N SER A 53 5.90 15.21 -12.47
CA SER A 53 7.07 15.73 -13.18
C SER A 53 7.48 14.74 -14.28
N LYS A 54 8.40 15.16 -15.16
CA LYS A 54 8.99 14.29 -16.18
C LYS A 54 9.55 12.98 -15.61
N SER A 55 10.06 13.01 -14.37
CA SER A 55 10.70 11.87 -13.71
C SER A 55 9.74 11.03 -12.86
N SER A 56 8.48 11.44 -12.70
CA SER A 56 7.55 10.79 -11.77
C SER A 56 7.21 9.35 -12.19
N TYR A 57 7.10 9.08 -13.51
CA TYR A 57 6.85 7.71 -13.98
C TYR A 57 8.04 6.78 -13.70
N MET A 58 9.26 7.23 -14.00
CA MET A 58 10.48 6.48 -13.66
C MET A 58 10.58 6.22 -12.15
N ALA A 59 10.26 7.22 -11.31
CA ALA A 59 10.22 7.06 -9.87
C ALA A 59 9.18 6.01 -9.42
N ALA A 60 7.97 6.03 -10.00
CA ALA A 60 6.92 5.04 -9.72
C ALA A 60 7.35 3.62 -10.11
N ARG A 61 8.03 3.46 -11.27
CA ARG A 61 8.59 2.16 -11.67
C ARG A 61 9.65 1.68 -10.69
N MET A 62 10.55 2.56 -10.25
CA MET A 62 11.56 2.21 -9.25
C MET A 62 10.94 1.81 -7.92
N ALA A 63 9.88 2.49 -7.48
CA ALA A 63 9.10 2.12 -6.29
C ALA A 63 8.54 0.69 -6.41
N ALA A 64 7.82 0.41 -7.50
CA ALA A 64 7.26 -0.92 -7.76
C ALA A 64 8.35 -2.01 -7.88
N GLY A 65 9.45 -1.70 -8.57
CA GLY A 65 10.60 -2.61 -8.72
C GLY A 65 11.31 -2.92 -7.40
N ALA A 66 11.39 -1.94 -6.49
CA ALA A 66 11.93 -2.15 -5.14
C ALA A 66 11.04 -3.09 -4.32
N VAL A 67 9.72 -3.00 -4.48
CA VAL A 67 8.77 -3.94 -3.85
C VAL A 67 8.94 -5.36 -4.41
N CYS A 68 9.02 -5.54 -5.74
CA CYS A 68 9.30 -6.86 -6.34
C CYS A 68 10.63 -7.44 -5.85
N HIS A 69 11.66 -6.61 -5.72
CA HIS A 69 12.94 -7.03 -5.16
C HIS A 69 12.81 -7.51 -3.70
N ALA A 70 12.05 -6.79 -2.87
CA ALA A 70 11.77 -7.21 -1.50
C ALA A 70 11.02 -8.56 -1.44
N VAL A 71 10.05 -8.76 -2.33
CA VAL A 71 9.35 -10.03 -2.49
C VAL A 71 10.33 -11.15 -2.85
N ASP A 72 11.24 -10.93 -3.81
CA ASP A 72 12.27 -11.93 -4.15
C ASP A 72 13.10 -12.32 -2.93
N LYS A 73 13.55 -11.33 -2.14
CA LYS A 73 14.35 -11.55 -0.93
C LYS A 73 13.60 -12.37 0.12
N VAL A 74 12.33 -12.07 0.35
CA VAL A 74 11.49 -12.79 1.32
C VAL A 74 11.19 -14.21 0.82
N LEU A 75 10.77 -14.38 -0.44
CA LEU A 75 10.33 -15.69 -0.97
C LEU A 75 11.48 -16.63 -1.38
N ASN A 76 12.69 -16.10 -1.57
CA ASN A 76 13.91 -16.90 -1.70
C ASN A 76 14.54 -17.27 -0.35
N ASN A 77 13.89 -16.95 0.78
CA ASN A 77 14.40 -17.14 2.14
C ASN A 77 15.76 -16.45 2.38
N GLU A 78 15.99 -15.28 1.77
CA GLU A 78 17.18 -14.46 2.02
C GLU A 78 17.01 -13.51 3.21
N THR A 79 15.77 -13.09 3.47
CA THR A 79 15.33 -12.39 4.68
C THR A 79 13.98 -12.93 5.10
N LYS A 80 13.65 -12.81 6.38
CA LYS A 80 12.34 -13.20 6.90
C LYS A 80 11.23 -12.23 6.48
N ASN A 81 11.53 -10.93 6.56
CA ASN A 81 10.60 -9.85 6.24
C ASN A 81 11.35 -8.63 5.69
N ALA A 82 10.58 -7.67 5.20
CA ALA A 82 11.08 -6.48 4.52
C ALA A 82 10.22 -5.26 4.85
N PHE A 83 10.86 -4.10 5.01
CA PHE A 83 10.20 -2.79 4.91
C PHE A 83 10.79 -2.05 3.70
N VAL A 84 9.93 -1.53 2.82
CA VAL A 84 10.32 -0.92 1.55
C VAL A 84 9.93 0.55 1.57
N VAL A 85 10.92 1.41 1.78
CA VAL A 85 10.74 2.86 1.82
C VAL A 85 10.76 3.38 0.38
N VAL A 86 9.58 3.68 -0.17
CA VAL A 86 9.40 4.10 -1.57
C VAL A 86 8.62 5.40 -1.66
N ARG A 87 8.85 6.16 -2.75
CA ARG A 87 7.98 7.23 -3.24
C ARG A 87 8.02 7.23 -4.76
N PRO A 88 6.91 7.50 -5.46
CA PRO A 88 5.56 7.81 -4.94
C PRO A 88 4.86 6.62 -4.26
N PRO A 89 3.81 6.87 -3.45
CA PRO A 89 2.93 5.83 -2.90
C PRO A 89 2.13 5.12 -4.01
N GLY A 90 1.32 4.12 -3.66
CA GLY A 90 0.62 3.28 -4.61
C GLY A 90 -0.85 2.94 -4.32
N HIS A 91 -1.31 2.94 -3.06
CA HIS A 91 -2.57 2.29 -2.69
C HIS A 91 -3.86 2.91 -3.27
N HIS A 92 -3.80 4.12 -3.81
CA HIS A 92 -4.90 4.79 -4.51
C HIS A 92 -4.93 4.55 -6.03
N ALA A 93 -3.87 4.00 -6.62
CA ALA A 93 -3.82 3.71 -8.05
C ALA A 93 -4.66 2.46 -8.37
N GLY A 94 -5.72 2.63 -9.15
CA GLY A 94 -6.58 1.55 -9.65
C GLY A 94 -6.04 0.88 -10.92
N PRO A 95 -6.76 -0.11 -11.47
CA PRO A 95 -6.30 -0.90 -12.63
C PRO A 95 -6.12 -0.06 -13.91
N ASN A 96 -6.88 1.03 -14.04
CA ASN A 96 -6.86 1.93 -15.20
C ASN A 96 -6.45 3.37 -14.82
N GLY A 97 -5.77 3.56 -13.68
CA GLY A 97 -5.48 4.88 -13.12
C GLY A 97 -6.46 5.25 -12.02
N CYS A 98 -7.05 6.44 -12.08
CA CYS A 98 -7.84 6.96 -10.97
C CYS A 98 -9.13 6.19 -10.76
N VAL A 99 -9.49 6.04 -9.50
CA VAL A 99 -10.66 5.30 -9.05
C VAL A 99 -11.81 6.26 -8.80
N GLU A 100 -12.98 5.87 -9.31
CA GLU A 100 -14.26 6.53 -9.06
C GLU A 100 -14.68 6.33 -7.59
N GLY A 101 -14.94 7.43 -6.86
CA GLY A 101 -15.44 7.36 -5.48
C GLY A 101 -16.90 6.92 -5.38
N GLU A 102 -17.37 6.65 -4.15
CA GLU A 102 -18.80 6.43 -3.90
C GLU A 102 -19.56 7.71 -4.33
N GLY A 103 -20.56 7.57 -5.22
CA GLY A 103 -21.27 8.73 -5.77
C GLY A 103 -20.67 9.38 -7.03
N PHE A 104 -19.80 8.71 -7.79
CA PHE A 104 -19.29 9.19 -9.09
C PHE A 104 -20.39 9.69 -10.05
N HIS A 105 -21.56 9.05 -10.05
CA HIS A 105 -22.72 9.48 -10.83
C HIS A 105 -23.27 10.88 -10.44
N LEU A 106 -22.92 11.36 -9.24
CA LEU A 106 -23.22 12.70 -8.74
C LEU A 106 -22.03 13.67 -8.90
N ARG A 107 -20.78 13.17 -8.91
CA ARG A 107 -19.55 13.96 -9.02
C ARG A 107 -18.47 13.27 -9.89
N PRO A 108 -18.58 13.33 -11.24
CA PRO A 108 -17.64 12.68 -12.16
C PRO A 108 -16.21 13.24 -12.11
N ASP A 109 -16.04 14.40 -11.49
CA ASP A 109 -14.77 15.07 -11.24
C ASP A 109 -14.01 14.50 -10.01
N MET A 110 -14.65 13.66 -9.19
CA MET A 110 -14.03 12.98 -8.05
C MET A 110 -13.45 11.60 -8.41
N CYS A 111 -12.62 11.56 -9.45
CA CYS A 111 -11.68 10.45 -9.64
C CYS A 111 -10.46 10.70 -8.74
N THR A 112 -9.94 9.62 -8.14
CA THR A 112 -8.94 9.72 -7.07
C THR A 112 -7.72 8.85 -7.40
N CYS A 113 -6.53 9.45 -7.44
CA CYS A 113 -5.25 8.73 -7.48
C CYS A 113 -4.34 9.07 -6.28
N GLY A 114 -4.57 10.12 -5.48
CA GLY A 114 -3.94 10.28 -4.16
C GLY A 114 -2.41 10.22 -4.15
N PHE A 115 -1.75 11.00 -5.02
CA PHE A 115 -0.30 10.97 -5.25
C PHE A 115 0.26 9.64 -5.82
N CYS A 116 -0.59 8.65 -6.05
CA CYS A 116 -0.21 7.31 -6.50
C CYS A 116 -0.23 7.21 -8.03
N LEU A 117 0.82 6.62 -8.61
CA LEU A 117 0.93 6.43 -10.06
C LEU A 117 0.85 4.95 -10.46
N LEU A 118 1.42 4.07 -9.63
CA LEU A 118 1.39 2.63 -9.80
C LEU A 118 1.06 2.01 -8.46
N ASN A 119 0.24 0.96 -8.45
CA ASN A 119 -0.13 0.30 -7.21
C ASN A 119 0.99 -0.66 -6.75
N ASN A 120 1.92 -0.12 -5.96
CA ASN A 120 3.12 -0.83 -5.51
C ASN A 120 2.80 -2.16 -4.82
N VAL A 121 1.84 -2.18 -3.89
CA VAL A 121 1.45 -3.38 -3.14
C VAL A 121 0.76 -4.43 -4.02
N CYS A 122 -0.12 -4.03 -4.94
CA CYS A 122 -0.73 -4.96 -5.91
C CYS A 122 0.29 -5.50 -6.92
N ILE A 123 1.23 -4.68 -7.38
CA ILE A 123 2.30 -5.13 -8.28
C ILE A 123 3.17 -6.17 -7.54
N GLY A 124 3.57 -5.91 -6.29
CA GLY A 124 4.30 -6.87 -5.46
C GLY A 124 3.53 -8.18 -5.24
N ALA A 125 2.25 -8.09 -4.87
CA ALA A 125 1.38 -9.25 -4.63
C ALA A 125 1.18 -10.10 -5.88
N SER A 126 0.83 -9.48 -7.01
CA SER A 126 0.66 -10.18 -8.30
C SER A 126 1.97 -10.78 -8.80
N TYR A 127 3.09 -10.04 -8.71
CA TYR A 127 4.41 -10.55 -9.02
C TYR A 127 4.75 -11.81 -8.20
N ALA A 128 4.48 -11.79 -6.90
CA ALA A 128 4.67 -12.94 -6.02
C ALA A 128 3.85 -14.14 -6.51
N MET A 129 2.54 -13.95 -6.75
CA MET A 129 1.64 -15.02 -7.16
C MET A 129 1.98 -15.60 -8.54
N SER A 130 2.41 -14.77 -9.49
CA SER A 130 2.77 -15.23 -10.83
C SER A 130 4.13 -15.93 -10.86
N ASN A 131 5.13 -15.44 -10.12
CA ASN A 131 6.50 -15.94 -10.23
C ASN A 131 6.86 -17.03 -9.22
N TYR A 132 6.16 -17.10 -8.09
CA TYR A 132 6.44 -18.03 -6.99
C TYR A 132 5.32 -19.05 -6.76
N CYS A 133 4.46 -19.31 -7.74
CA CYS A 133 3.43 -20.34 -7.62
C CYS A 133 4.01 -21.77 -7.55
N ALA A 134 3.47 -22.62 -6.68
CA ALA A 134 3.81 -24.05 -6.61
C ALA A 134 2.76 -24.94 -7.31
N PRO A 135 3.16 -25.95 -8.12
CA PRO A 135 4.34 -26.05 -8.96
C PRO A 135 3.93 -26.10 -10.43
N TYR A 136 3.88 -24.97 -11.13
CA TYR A 136 3.93 -25.00 -12.59
C TYR A 136 5.40 -25.00 -13.01
N TYR A 137 5.93 -26.22 -13.16
CA TYR A 137 6.99 -26.64 -14.07
C TYR A 137 8.08 -25.61 -14.42
N THR A 138 9.28 -25.73 -13.83
CA THR A 138 10.52 -25.31 -14.50
C THR A 138 11.06 -26.53 -15.24
N PRO A 139 11.09 -26.55 -16.59
CA PRO A 139 11.90 -27.55 -17.26
C PRO A 139 13.35 -27.27 -16.89
N SER A 140 14.03 -28.25 -16.32
CA SER A 140 15.49 -28.32 -16.40
C SER A 140 15.84 -28.12 -17.87
N ALA A 141 16.51 -27.01 -18.22
CA ALA A 141 16.97 -26.81 -19.58
C ALA A 141 17.82 -28.03 -19.99
N PRO A 142 17.43 -28.79 -21.03
CA PRO A 142 18.25 -29.91 -21.48
C PRO A 142 19.49 -29.33 -22.14
N GLY A 143 20.62 -29.34 -21.43
CA GLY A 143 21.92 -29.00 -22.01
C GLY A 143 22.91 -28.21 -21.14
N SER A 144 22.55 -27.74 -19.94
CA SER A 144 23.54 -27.04 -19.07
C SER A 144 24.34 -28.03 -18.22
N SER A 145 25.22 -28.78 -18.87
CA SER A 145 26.39 -29.38 -18.20
C SER A 145 27.37 -28.27 -17.84
N ASN A 146 27.15 -27.60 -16.71
CA ASN A 146 28.22 -26.88 -16.02
C ASN A 146 28.21 -27.29 -14.56
N SER A 147 29.05 -28.29 -14.29
CA SER A 147 29.63 -28.59 -12.99
C SER A 147 30.21 -27.32 -12.36
N GLY A 148 29.76 -26.93 -11.17
CA GLY A 148 30.46 -25.89 -10.40
C GLY A 148 29.70 -25.06 -9.38
N SER A 149 28.42 -25.32 -9.05
CA SER A 149 27.78 -24.64 -7.92
C SER A 149 27.60 -25.59 -6.74
N LEU A 150 28.42 -25.42 -5.70
CA LEU A 150 28.29 -26.06 -4.38
C LEU A 150 27.17 -25.43 -3.52
N LEU A 151 26.19 -24.78 -4.13
CA LEU A 151 25.02 -24.26 -3.43
C LEU A 151 23.86 -25.22 -3.68
N GLU A 152 23.45 -25.93 -2.63
CA GLU A 152 22.13 -26.58 -2.53
C GLU A 152 21.08 -25.68 -3.20
N PRO A 153 20.20 -26.21 -4.08
CA PRO A 153 19.13 -25.40 -4.65
C PRO A 153 18.28 -24.88 -3.49
N ARG A 154 18.43 -23.59 -3.17
CA ARG A 154 17.65 -22.94 -2.12
C ARG A 154 16.18 -23.26 -2.37
N LYS A 155 15.55 -23.93 -1.42
CA LYS A 155 14.17 -24.39 -1.50
C LYS A 155 13.25 -23.17 -1.64
N ARG A 156 12.96 -22.78 -2.88
CA ARG A 156 12.11 -21.63 -3.22
C ARG A 156 10.74 -21.83 -2.60
N VAL A 157 10.22 -20.81 -1.92
CA VAL A 157 8.88 -20.89 -1.31
C VAL A 157 7.83 -20.83 -2.42
N GLY A 158 6.95 -21.83 -2.44
CA GLY A 158 5.75 -21.81 -3.25
C GLY A 158 4.64 -21.05 -2.53
N ILE A 159 4.02 -20.07 -3.19
CA ILE A 159 2.88 -19.34 -2.64
C ILE A 159 1.64 -19.54 -3.50
N LYS A 160 0.48 -19.59 -2.84
CA LYS A 160 -0.83 -19.62 -3.48
C LYS A 160 -1.67 -18.42 -3.07
N ARG A 161 -1.62 -18.00 -1.80
CA ARG A 161 -2.47 -16.96 -1.21
C ARG A 161 -1.65 -15.75 -0.75
N VAL A 162 -2.07 -14.55 -1.13
CA VAL A 162 -1.47 -13.29 -0.67
C VAL A 162 -2.53 -12.45 0.06
N ALA A 163 -2.15 -11.88 1.20
CA ALA A 163 -2.96 -10.89 1.90
C ALA A 163 -2.31 -9.50 1.79
N ILE A 164 -3.11 -8.47 1.58
CA ILE A 164 -2.72 -7.06 1.63
C ILE A 164 -3.46 -6.43 2.83
N VAL A 165 -2.71 -5.88 3.78
CA VAL A 165 -3.25 -5.16 4.94
C VAL A 165 -2.84 -3.70 4.84
N ASP A 166 -3.82 -2.81 4.74
CA ASP A 166 -3.63 -1.37 4.62
C ASP A 166 -4.04 -0.67 5.93
N PHE A 167 -3.08 0.03 6.54
CA PHE A 167 -3.33 0.88 7.71
C PHE A 167 -3.05 2.36 7.46
N ASP A 168 -2.80 2.76 6.21
CA ASP A 168 -2.86 4.17 5.82
C ASP A 168 -4.23 4.73 6.21
N ILE A 169 -4.27 5.98 6.68
CA ILE A 169 -5.52 6.53 7.20
C ILE A 169 -6.54 6.79 6.08
N HIS A 170 -6.09 6.88 4.83
CA HIS A 170 -6.95 6.94 3.66
C HIS A 170 -7.31 5.55 3.18
N HIS A 171 -8.53 5.42 2.63
CA HIS A 171 -8.94 4.14 2.06
C HIS A 171 -8.07 3.79 0.85
N GLY A 172 -7.45 2.61 0.84
CA GLY A 172 -6.73 2.03 -0.30
C GLY A 172 -7.68 1.61 -1.44
N ASN A 173 -8.48 2.53 -1.93
CA ASN A 173 -9.50 2.33 -2.96
C ASN A 173 -8.90 1.81 -4.28
N GLY A 174 -7.70 2.26 -4.65
CA GLY A 174 -6.95 1.72 -5.79
C GLY A 174 -6.70 0.23 -5.64
N THR A 175 -6.16 -0.17 -4.49
CA THR A 175 -5.89 -1.57 -4.15
C THR A 175 -7.17 -2.40 -4.16
N GLU A 176 -8.25 -1.88 -3.57
CA GLU A 176 -9.55 -2.57 -3.58
C GLU A 176 -10.07 -2.78 -5.01
N GLU A 177 -10.04 -1.75 -5.85
CA GLU A 177 -10.50 -1.84 -7.24
C GLU A 177 -9.67 -2.81 -8.08
N VAL A 178 -8.35 -2.87 -7.87
CA VAL A 178 -7.50 -3.87 -8.54
C VAL A 178 -7.95 -5.29 -8.16
N ILE A 179 -8.32 -5.51 -6.90
CA ILE A 179 -8.74 -6.83 -6.39
C ILE A 179 -10.16 -7.18 -6.82
N ARG A 180 -11.06 -6.19 -6.87
CA ARG A 180 -12.40 -6.33 -7.46
C ARG A 180 -12.33 -6.69 -8.93
N ASN A 181 -11.32 -6.19 -9.64
CA ASN A 181 -11.04 -6.51 -11.03
C ASN A 181 -10.48 -7.93 -11.25
N LEU A 182 -10.36 -8.77 -10.21
CA LEU A 182 -10.06 -10.21 -10.35
C LEU A 182 -11.29 -11.03 -10.80
N ILE A 183 -12.50 -10.52 -10.61
CA ILE A 183 -13.74 -11.17 -11.07
C ILE A 183 -14.37 -10.40 -12.24
N PRO A 184 -15.03 -11.11 -13.19
CA PRO A 184 -15.86 -10.49 -14.20
C PRO A 184 -16.88 -9.55 -13.58
N HIS A 185 -16.80 -8.26 -13.92
CA HIS A 185 -17.79 -7.27 -13.51
C HIS A 185 -18.03 -6.26 -14.65
N LYS A 186 -19.17 -5.57 -14.60
CA LYS A 186 -19.51 -4.57 -15.60
C LYS A 186 -18.75 -3.28 -15.30
N GLN A 187 -17.95 -2.85 -16.26
CA GLN A 187 -17.25 -1.58 -16.18
C GLN A 187 -17.89 -0.57 -17.12
N ASN A 188 -18.11 0.65 -16.62
CA ASN A 188 -18.48 1.78 -17.47
C ASN A 188 -17.20 2.30 -18.15
N TYR A 189 -17.19 2.37 -19.47
CA TYR A 189 -16.11 3.03 -20.19
C TYR A 189 -16.53 4.47 -20.49
N PRO A 190 -15.67 5.47 -20.20
CA PRO A 190 -15.96 6.86 -20.56
C PRO A 190 -15.94 6.96 -22.08
N LEU A 191 -17.14 7.09 -22.66
CA LEU A 191 -17.32 7.42 -24.06
C LEU A 191 -17.55 8.93 -24.20
N PRO A 192 -17.34 9.51 -25.40
CA PRO A 192 -17.67 10.91 -25.63
C PRO A 192 -19.10 11.21 -25.15
N PRO A 193 -19.39 12.41 -24.59
CA PRO A 193 -20.69 12.73 -23.98
C PRO A 193 -21.91 12.52 -24.87
N SER A 194 -21.70 12.46 -26.19
CA SER A 194 -22.71 12.18 -27.21
C SER A 194 -23.10 10.70 -27.32
N TRP A 195 -22.42 9.78 -26.65
CA TRP A 195 -22.63 8.33 -26.75
C TRP A 195 -23.28 7.81 -25.47
N ALA A 196 -24.24 6.90 -25.61
CA ALA A 196 -24.78 6.19 -24.46
C ALA A 196 -23.63 5.42 -23.77
N PRO A 197 -23.58 5.38 -22.42
CA PRO A 197 -22.58 4.58 -21.71
C PRO A 197 -22.66 3.14 -22.19
N VAL A 198 -21.57 2.60 -22.73
CA VAL A 198 -21.50 1.19 -23.09
C VAL A 198 -20.83 0.44 -21.95
N GLN A 199 -21.53 -0.54 -21.41
CA GLN A 199 -21.03 -1.43 -20.37
C GLN A 199 -20.51 -2.71 -21.01
N PHE A 200 -19.26 -3.05 -20.71
CA PHE A 200 -18.68 -4.34 -21.06
C PHE A 200 -18.28 -5.08 -19.78
N SER A 201 -18.38 -6.41 -19.81
CA SER A 201 -17.81 -7.25 -18.75
C SER A 201 -16.30 -7.30 -18.96
N SER A 202 -15.54 -6.93 -17.93
CA SER A 202 -14.08 -6.86 -17.95
C SER A 202 -13.54 -7.41 -16.63
N TYR A 203 -12.38 -8.08 -16.69
CA TYR A 203 -11.60 -8.48 -15.52
C TYR A 203 -10.17 -8.83 -15.94
N LYS A 204 -9.25 -8.84 -14.96
CA LYS A 204 -7.84 -9.17 -15.15
C LYS A 204 -7.36 -10.05 -13.98
N PRO A 205 -7.45 -11.38 -14.09
CA PRO A 205 -6.83 -12.27 -13.11
C PRO A 205 -5.31 -12.08 -13.14
N TRP A 206 -4.65 -12.26 -12.00
CA TRP A 206 -3.20 -12.19 -11.87
C TRP A 206 -2.52 -13.50 -12.30
N ARG A 207 -3.14 -14.63 -11.97
CA ARG A 207 -2.69 -15.98 -12.32
C ARG A 207 -3.79 -16.75 -13.04
N ASP A 208 -4.96 -16.89 -12.41
CA ASP A 208 -6.06 -17.71 -12.91
C ASP A 208 -7.42 -17.32 -12.29
N GLU A 209 -8.49 -17.99 -12.71
CA GLU A 209 -9.85 -17.73 -12.23
C GLU A 209 -10.09 -17.96 -10.73
N THR A 210 -9.13 -18.56 -10.01
CA THR A 210 -9.21 -18.81 -8.56
C THR A 210 -8.58 -17.68 -7.74
N ASP A 211 -7.97 -16.67 -8.36
CA ASP A 211 -7.40 -15.51 -7.66
C ASP A 211 -8.34 -14.83 -6.66
N PRO A 212 -9.66 -14.68 -6.92
CA PRO A 212 -10.58 -14.09 -5.94
C PRO A 212 -10.62 -14.83 -4.59
N ASP A 213 -10.35 -16.14 -4.58
CA ASP A 213 -10.25 -16.94 -3.36
C ASP A 213 -8.86 -16.90 -2.72
N ASN A 214 -7.86 -16.42 -3.47
CA ASN A 214 -6.45 -16.44 -3.10
C ASN A 214 -5.85 -15.05 -2.84
N VAL A 215 -6.65 -13.98 -2.95
CA VAL A 215 -6.23 -12.61 -2.64
C VAL A 215 -7.13 -12.05 -1.55
N PHE A 216 -6.52 -11.59 -0.46
CA PHE A 216 -7.19 -10.91 0.65
C PHE A 216 -6.78 -9.44 0.71
N PHE A 217 -7.73 -8.58 1.02
CA PHE A 217 -7.49 -7.17 1.29
C PHE A 217 -8.27 -6.68 2.49
N SER A 218 -7.62 -5.86 3.29
CA SER A 218 -8.29 -5.09 4.32
C SER A 218 -7.69 -3.70 4.41
N SER A 219 -8.54 -2.70 4.61
CA SER A 219 -8.11 -1.32 4.87
C SER A 219 -8.80 -0.77 6.12
N ILE A 220 -8.00 -0.17 7.00
CA ILE A 220 -8.47 0.58 8.18
C ILE A 220 -8.23 2.06 7.92
N HIS A 221 -9.31 2.80 7.72
CA HIS A 221 -9.24 4.17 7.21
C HIS A 221 -10.28 5.06 7.89
N LEU A 222 -10.08 6.37 7.83
CA LEU A 222 -11.12 7.33 8.18
C LEU A 222 -12.24 7.32 7.13
N TYR A 223 -13.46 7.44 7.61
CA TYR A 223 -14.65 7.59 6.77
C TYR A 223 -15.64 8.56 7.44
N ASP A 224 -16.15 9.52 6.66
CA ASP A 224 -17.01 10.61 7.14
C ASP A 224 -18.06 11.01 6.09
N ASP A 225 -18.87 10.07 5.62
CA ASP A 225 -20.05 10.31 4.76
C ASP A 225 -19.80 11.39 3.68
N ASP A 226 -18.82 11.12 2.79
CA ASP A 226 -18.31 11.97 1.70
C ASP A 226 -17.46 13.20 2.07
N ASN A 227 -17.08 13.38 3.34
CA ASN A 227 -16.32 14.55 3.81
C ASN A 227 -14.83 14.27 4.08
N PHE A 228 -14.39 13.03 3.85
CA PHE A 228 -13.00 12.59 3.98
C PHE A 228 -12.57 11.86 2.71
N TYR A 229 -11.43 12.26 2.15
CA TYR A 229 -10.87 11.68 0.93
C TYR A 229 -10.50 10.19 1.14
N PRO A 230 -10.76 9.27 0.19
CA PRO A 230 -11.34 9.47 -1.14
C PRO A 230 -12.88 9.29 -1.21
N CYS A 231 -13.61 9.48 -0.10
CA CYS A 231 -15.07 9.32 0.01
C CYS A 231 -15.53 7.89 -0.27
N SER A 232 -14.92 6.95 0.46
CA SER A 232 -14.92 5.58 0.02
C SER A 232 -14.58 4.65 1.21
N GLY A 233 -15.18 3.45 1.27
CA GLY A 233 -14.81 2.40 2.24
C GLY A 233 -15.81 2.18 3.39
N ALA A 234 -16.98 2.82 3.33
CA ALA A 234 -18.10 2.49 4.22
C ALA A 234 -18.73 1.13 3.92
N GLY A 235 -18.69 0.73 2.66
CA GLY A 235 -19.29 -0.49 2.14
C GLY A 235 -18.55 -0.98 0.91
N PRO A 236 -19.16 -1.90 0.14
CA PRO A 236 -18.60 -2.32 -1.13
C PRO A 236 -18.55 -1.15 -2.12
N HIS A 237 -17.39 -0.93 -2.74
CA HIS A 237 -17.22 0.08 -3.79
C HIS A 237 -18.07 -0.23 -5.03
N GLY A 238 -18.69 0.82 -5.56
CA GLY A 238 -19.49 0.77 -6.77
C GLY A 238 -20.90 0.18 -6.59
N CYS A 239 -21.85 0.63 -7.42
CA CYS A 239 -23.23 0.14 -7.45
C CYS A 239 -23.37 -1.27 -8.07
N SER A 240 -22.45 -2.19 -7.80
CA SER A 240 -22.47 -3.55 -8.36
C SER A 240 -22.77 -4.58 -7.26
N PRO A 241 -24.00 -5.14 -7.21
CA PRO A 241 -24.38 -6.19 -6.25
C PRO A 241 -23.45 -7.43 -6.27
N GLU A 242 -22.75 -7.67 -7.38
CA GLU A 242 -21.75 -8.73 -7.56
C GLU A 242 -20.50 -8.51 -6.68
N LEU A 243 -20.17 -7.24 -6.42
CA LEU A 243 -19.01 -6.78 -5.67
C LEU A 243 -19.25 -6.78 -4.15
N GLU A 244 -20.52 -6.80 -3.69
CA GLU A 244 -20.89 -6.89 -2.27
C GLU A 244 -20.56 -8.25 -1.64
N LYS A 245 -20.35 -9.28 -2.46
CA LYS A 245 -20.14 -10.67 -2.01
C LYS A 245 -18.68 -11.09 -1.90
N SER A 246 -17.73 -10.16 -2.12
CA SER A 246 -16.30 -10.48 -2.00
C SER A 246 -15.97 -10.83 -0.56
N LYS A 247 -15.72 -12.12 -0.30
CA LYS A 247 -15.46 -12.64 1.06
C LYS A 247 -14.11 -12.22 1.61
N ASN A 248 -13.21 -11.77 0.74
CA ASN A 248 -11.82 -11.50 1.05
C ASN A 248 -11.48 -10.00 1.04
N ILE A 249 -12.48 -9.12 0.98
CA ILE A 249 -12.32 -7.66 1.15
C ILE A 249 -12.94 -7.27 2.50
N VAL A 250 -12.17 -6.62 3.36
CA VAL A 250 -12.58 -6.23 4.71
C VAL A 250 -12.29 -4.75 4.96
N ASN A 251 -13.29 -3.91 4.78
CA ASN A 251 -13.20 -2.47 5.09
C ASN A 251 -13.54 -2.18 6.55
N LEU A 252 -12.70 -1.37 7.18
CA LEU A 252 -12.70 -1.11 8.62
C LEU A 252 -12.76 0.41 8.89
N PRO A 253 -13.88 1.07 8.56
CA PRO A 253 -14.00 2.51 8.70
C PRO A 253 -13.87 2.95 10.16
N LEU A 254 -13.16 4.05 10.34
CA LEU A 254 -12.99 4.80 11.57
C LEU A 254 -13.76 6.11 11.46
N LYS A 255 -14.46 6.48 12.53
CA LYS A 255 -15.11 7.78 12.60
C LYS A 255 -14.07 8.86 12.80
N ALA A 256 -14.26 10.00 12.12
CA ALA A 256 -13.47 11.19 12.39
C ALA A 256 -13.57 11.59 13.88
N LEU A 257 -12.45 11.99 14.45
CA LEU A 257 -12.35 12.46 15.84
C LEU A 257 -11.77 13.87 15.87
N GLY A 258 -12.25 14.67 16.82
CA GLY A 258 -11.72 16.00 17.07
C GLY A 258 -11.98 17.01 15.94
N PRO A 259 -11.28 18.16 15.95
CA PRO A 259 -11.42 19.19 14.94
C PRO A 259 -11.00 18.71 13.55
N LYS A 260 -11.70 19.14 12.50
CA LYS A 260 -11.39 18.74 11.11
C LYS A 260 -10.11 19.40 10.60
N TYR A 261 -9.92 20.68 10.91
CA TYR A 261 -8.84 21.48 10.33
C TYR A 261 -7.60 21.52 11.24
N LEU A 262 -6.43 21.51 10.60
CA LEU A 262 -5.14 21.53 11.30
C LEU A 262 -5.00 22.74 12.23
N ASP A 263 -5.45 23.92 11.81
CA ASP A 263 -5.35 25.15 12.59
C ASP A 263 -6.18 25.11 13.89
N GLU A 264 -7.22 24.30 13.93
CA GLU A 264 -7.99 23.99 15.14
C GLU A 264 -7.31 22.91 15.98
N ARG A 265 -6.74 21.88 15.34
CA ARG A 265 -6.00 20.80 16.03
C ARG A 265 -4.79 21.31 16.79
N VAL A 266 -4.02 22.25 16.22
CA VAL A 266 -2.86 22.83 16.91
C VAL A 266 -3.24 23.66 18.15
N LYS A 267 -4.52 24.07 18.29
CA LYS A 267 -5.03 24.79 19.46
C LYS A 267 -5.49 23.86 20.58
N LEU A 268 -5.50 22.54 20.37
CA LEU A 268 -5.92 21.57 21.39
C LEU A 268 -4.99 21.63 22.61
N SER A 269 -5.59 21.64 23.80
CA SER A 269 -4.81 21.43 25.03
C SER A 269 -4.19 20.04 25.04
N ALA A 270 -3.06 19.87 25.74
CA ALA A 270 -2.42 18.57 25.89
C ALA A 270 -3.37 17.50 26.47
N LYS A 271 -4.28 17.90 27.37
CA LYS A 271 -5.31 17.03 27.93
C LYS A 271 -6.34 16.59 26.88
N ALA A 272 -6.83 17.51 26.06
CA ALA A 272 -7.78 17.20 24.99
C ALA A 272 -7.15 16.32 23.90
N LYS A 273 -5.92 16.63 23.48
CA LYS A 273 -5.17 15.81 22.52
C LYS A 273 -4.98 14.37 23.03
N ARG A 274 -4.59 14.21 24.30
CA ARG A 274 -4.45 12.87 24.92
C ARG A 274 -5.77 12.09 24.93
N GLN A 275 -6.88 12.73 25.27
CA GLN A 275 -8.19 12.08 25.27
C GLN A 275 -8.63 11.65 23.86
N LEU A 276 -8.28 12.41 22.82
CA LEU A 276 -8.53 12.02 21.42
C LEU A 276 -7.63 10.87 20.99
N MET A 277 -6.35 10.86 21.41
CA MET A 277 -5.44 9.74 21.17
C MET A 277 -5.96 8.45 21.80
N GLU A 278 -6.40 8.48 23.07
CA GLU A 278 -6.99 7.31 23.74
C GLU A 278 -8.23 6.76 23.00
N GLN A 279 -9.10 7.64 22.52
CA GLN A 279 -10.27 7.25 21.71
C GLN A 279 -9.86 6.65 20.36
N ALA A 280 -8.90 7.27 19.67
CA ALA A 280 -8.40 6.83 18.39
C ALA A 280 -7.75 5.43 18.50
N SER A 281 -6.83 5.26 19.45
CA SER A 281 -6.18 3.98 19.73
C SER A 281 -7.21 2.90 20.06
N LYS A 282 -8.22 3.20 20.89
CA LYS A 282 -9.26 2.23 21.22
C LYS A 282 -10.05 1.80 19.97
N ALA A 283 -10.52 2.74 19.17
CA ALA A 283 -11.31 2.44 17.97
C ALA A 283 -10.50 1.64 16.93
N PHE A 284 -9.24 2.05 16.71
CA PHE A 284 -8.31 1.37 15.81
C PHE A 284 -8.04 -0.06 16.25
N ARG A 285 -7.64 -0.27 17.51
CA ARG A 285 -7.34 -1.60 18.06
C ARG A 285 -8.59 -2.48 18.13
N ASP A 286 -9.77 -1.91 18.39
CA ASP A 286 -11.04 -2.64 18.35
C ASP A 286 -11.32 -3.19 16.95
N ASN A 287 -11.17 -2.38 15.89
CA ASN A 287 -11.33 -2.85 14.51
C ASN A 287 -10.29 -3.93 14.15
N VAL A 288 -9.03 -3.76 14.55
CA VAL A 288 -7.97 -4.75 14.30
C VAL A 288 -8.27 -6.08 15.00
N THR A 289 -8.49 -6.06 16.31
CA THR A 289 -8.67 -7.28 17.12
C THR A 289 -9.96 -8.03 16.81
N LYS A 290 -11.07 -7.30 16.56
CA LYS A 290 -12.39 -7.92 16.40
C LYS A 290 -12.70 -8.32 14.97
N LYS A 291 -12.03 -7.72 13.97
CA LYS A 291 -12.37 -7.92 12.56
C LYS A 291 -11.16 -8.32 11.71
N LEU A 292 -10.10 -7.50 11.66
CA LEU A 292 -8.92 -7.78 10.81
C LEU A 292 -8.26 -9.11 11.15
N ILE A 293 -7.82 -9.28 12.40
CA ILE A 293 -7.04 -10.46 12.80
C ILE A 293 -7.84 -11.76 12.62
N PRO A 294 -9.12 -11.87 13.04
CA PRO A 294 -9.91 -13.06 12.77
C PRO A 294 -10.05 -13.38 11.28
N ALA A 295 -10.25 -12.36 10.41
CA ALA A 295 -10.38 -12.56 8.98
C ALA A 295 -9.07 -13.00 8.33
N LEU A 296 -7.96 -12.36 8.68
CA LEU A 296 -6.62 -12.66 8.18
C LEU A 296 -6.15 -14.07 8.60
N THR A 297 -6.35 -14.44 9.87
CA THR A 297 -6.04 -15.79 10.37
C THR A 297 -6.86 -16.86 9.66
N LYS A 298 -8.15 -16.60 9.40
CA LYS A 298 -9.01 -17.52 8.65
C LYS A 298 -8.55 -17.69 7.20
N PHE A 299 -8.03 -16.63 6.59
CA PHE A 299 -7.56 -16.63 5.20
C PHE A 299 -6.28 -17.45 4.98
N ARG A 300 -5.42 -17.59 6.00
CA ARG A 300 -4.19 -18.39 5.97
C ARG A 300 -3.21 -17.98 4.84
N PRO A 301 -2.75 -16.71 4.78
CA PRO A 301 -1.88 -16.23 3.70
C PRO A 301 -0.52 -16.95 3.68
N ASP A 302 0.08 -17.06 2.49
CA ASP A 302 1.46 -17.56 2.30
C ASP A 302 2.49 -16.41 2.27
N LEU A 303 2.01 -15.18 2.10
CA LEU A 303 2.74 -13.91 2.16
C LEU A 303 1.76 -12.79 2.58
N ILE A 304 2.22 -11.89 3.45
CA ILE A 304 1.46 -10.68 3.81
C ILE A 304 2.21 -9.45 3.29
N MET A 305 1.51 -8.66 2.47
CA MET A 305 1.89 -7.32 2.06
C MET A 305 1.25 -6.31 3.02
N ILE A 306 1.99 -5.30 3.46
CA ILE A 306 1.44 -4.20 4.27
C ILE A 306 1.55 -2.90 3.50
N SER A 307 0.42 -2.21 3.32
CA SER A 307 0.36 -0.81 2.89
C SER A 307 0.52 0.05 4.14
N ALA A 308 1.70 0.63 4.32
CA ALA A 308 2.11 1.26 5.58
C ALA A 308 2.12 2.79 5.46
N GLY A 309 0.96 3.40 5.70
CA GLY A 309 0.82 4.86 5.83
C GLY A 309 0.87 5.32 7.29
N PHE A 310 1.57 6.43 7.54
CA PHE A 310 1.75 6.99 8.88
C PHE A 310 1.03 8.33 9.10
N ASP A 311 0.15 8.71 8.18
CA ASP A 311 -0.62 9.96 8.17
C ASP A 311 -1.83 9.97 9.11
N GLY A 312 -2.16 8.83 9.72
CA GLY A 312 -3.08 8.74 10.87
C GLY A 312 -2.45 9.19 12.19
N HIS A 313 -1.16 9.49 12.22
CA HIS A 313 -0.45 9.86 13.45
C HIS A 313 -0.96 11.19 14.04
N ALA A 314 -0.94 11.33 15.37
CA ALA A 314 -1.45 12.48 16.10
C ALA A 314 -0.70 13.80 15.88
N ASP A 315 0.48 13.72 15.25
CA ASP A 315 1.23 14.89 14.79
C ASP A 315 1.04 15.16 13.29
N ASP A 316 0.33 14.29 12.57
CA ASP A 316 -0.06 14.49 11.17
C ASP A 316 -1.45 15.15 11.09
N PHE A 317 -2.01 15.28 9.89
CA PHE A 317 -3.17 16.13 9.62
C PHE A 317 -4.51 15.48 9.99
N TYR A 318 -4.61 14.15 9.93
CA TYR A 318 -5.91 13.51 9.76
C TYR A 318 -6.48 12.84 11.00
N TYR A 319 -5.64 12.25 11.85
CA TYR A 319 -6.14 11.46 13.00
C TYR A 319 -5.25 11.59 14.26
N PHE A 320 -5.40 10.68 15.21
CA PHE A 320 -4.78 10.76 16.54
C PHE A 320 -4.08 9.46 16.98
N LEU A 321 -3.57 8.66 16.04
CA LEU A 321 -2.79 7.46 16.38
C LEU A 321 -1.42 7.82 16.93
N THR A 322 -0.82 6.87 17.63
CA THR A 322 0.52 6.99 18.23
C THR A 322 1.49 6.01 17.59
N GLU A 323 2.79 6.22 17.80
CA GLU A 323 3.80 5.23 17.41
C GLU A 323 3.54 3.85 18.02
N ASP A 324 3.00 3.81 19.24
CA ASP A 324 2.62 2.56 19.92
C ASP A 324 1.49 1.82 19.19
N ASP A 325 0.58 2.53 18.52
CA ASP A 325 -0.48 1.91 17.72
C ASP A 325 0.06 1.26 16.45
N TYR A 326 1.03 1.90 15.79
CA TYR A 326 1.71 1.36 14.61
C TYR A 326 2.61 0.17 14.95
N SER A 327 3.34 0.22 16.07
CA SER A 327 4.09 -0.93 16.59
C SER A 327 3.14 -2.08 16.88
N TRP A 328 2.05 -1.80 17.60
CA TRP A 328 1.09 -2.82 18.01
C TRP A 328 0.40 -3.51 16.83
N ILE A 329 -0.09 -2.77 15.82
CA ILE A 329 -0.73 -3.43 14.64
C ILE A 329 0.29 -4.27 13.87
N THR A 330 1.53 -3.81 13.73
CA THR A 330 2.60 -4.56 13.09
C THR A 330 2.87 -5.87 13.84
N GLU A 331 2.93 -5.84 15.16
CA GLU A 331 3.05 -7.05 16.00
C GLU A 331 1.87 -8.01 15.81
N GLN A 332 0.63 -7.51 15.73
CA GLN A 332 -0.54 -8.37 15.51
C GLN A 332 -0.50 -9.05 14.13
N VAL A 333 -0.20 -8.30 13.07
CA VAL A 333 -0.13 -8.82 11.69
C VAL A 333 1.04 -9.80 11.53
N THR A 334 2.21 -9.46 12.09
CA THR A 334 3.38 -10.35 12.05
C THR A 334 3.16 -11.63 12.85
N ALA A 335 2.44 -11.59 13.98
CA ALA A 335 2.06 -12.81 14.70
C ALA A 335 1.20 -13.75 13.84
N VAL A 336 0.28 -13.21 13.04
CA VAL A 336 -0.47 -14.02 12.05
C VAL A 336 0.47 -14.56 10.96
N ALA A 337 1.43 -13.75 10.50
CA ALA A 337 2.44 -14.19 9.53
C ALA A 337 3.31 -15.34 10.07
N GLU A 338 3.74 -15.31 11.33
CA GLU A 338 4.51 -16.39 11.96
C GLU A 338 3.75 -17.72 11.92
N ASP A 339 2.44 -17.69 12.21
CA ASP A 339 1.58 -18.87 12.22
C ASP A 339 1.17 -19.33 10.80
N CYS A 340 1.06 -18.40 9.85
CA CYS A 340 0.56 -18.69 8.50
C CYS A 340 1.66 -19.03 7.50
N CYS A 341 2.76 -18.30 7.56
CA CYS A 341 3.74 -18.23 6.50
C CYS A 341 5.17 -17.98 7.00
N ASP A 342 5.54 -18.52 8.16
CA ASP A 342 6.89 -18.41 8.74
C ASP A 342 7.39 -16.96 8.88
N GLY A 343 6.46 -16.01 9.09
CA GLY A 343 6.74 -14.59 9.26
C GLY A 343 7.06 -13.82 7.97
N ARG A 344 6.71 -14.37 6.80
CA ARG A 344 6.89 -13.71 5.49
C ARG A 344 6.01 -12.46 5.36
N VAL A 345 6.63 -11.29 5.53
CA VAL A 345 5.99 -9.97 5.44
C VAL A 345 6.80 -9.03 4.57
N VAL A 346 6.14 -8.31 3.66
CA VAL A 346 6.70 -7.16 2.94
C VAL A 346 5.84 -5.95 3.21
N SER A 347 6.37 -4.99 3.96
CA SER A 347 5.71 -3.72 4.28
C SER A 347 6.22 -2.62 3.35
N VAL A 348 5.32 -1.79 2.81
CA VAL A 348 5.61 -0.79 1.77
C VAL A 348 5.13 0.56 2.27
N LEU A 349 6.01 1.56 2.25
CA LEU A 349 5.64 2.93 2.67
C LEU A 349 4.58 3.53 1.73
N GLU A 350 3.52 4.09 2.32
CA GLU A 350 2.47 4.87 1.64
C GLU A 350 2.50 6.35 2.09
N GLY A 351 1.44 6.84 2.76
CA GLY A 351 1.33 8.19 3.30
C GLY A 351 2.15 8.45 4.58
N GLY A 352 2.10 9.70 5.03
CA GLY A 352 2.86 10.20 6.18
C GLY A 352 3.61 11.47 5.81
N TYR A 353 3.14 12.61 6.32
CA TYR A 353 3.49 13.92 5.79
C TYR A 353 4.21 14.80 6.81
N ASN A 354 4.09 14.48 8.10
CA ASN A 354 4.89 15.13 9.11
C ASN A 354 6.29 14.49 9.24
N VAL A 355 7.29 15.15 8.65
CA VAL A 355 8.70 14.72 8.63
C VAL A 355 9.49 15.00 9.91
N VAL A 356 8.93 15.74 10.87
CA VAL A 356 9.60 15.99 12.17
C VAL A 356 8.60 15.77 13.31
N PRO A 357 8.70 14.63 14.04
CA PRO A 357 7.88 14.41 15.22
C PRO A 357 8.01 15.56 16.20
N SER A 358 6.91 15.98 16.83
CA SER A 358 6.88 17.15 17.71
C SER A 358 7.94 17.11 18.83
N LYS A 359 8.28 15.90 19.31
CA LYS A 359 9.34 15.66 20.30
C LYS A 359 10.76 16.03 19.85
N PHE A 360 11.00 16.10 18.54
CA PHE A 360 12.29 16.49 17.93
C PHE A 360 12.27 17.90 17.33
N GLN A 361 11.11 18.57 17.31
CA GLN A 361 11.03 19.96 16.91
C GLN A 361 11.68 20.83 18.00
N ARG A 362 12.81 21.48 17.67
CA ARG A 362 13.45 22.44 18.59
C ARG A 362 12.44 23.54 18.95
N PRO A 363 12.36 23.97 20.23
CA PRO A 363 11.52 25.11 20.60
C PRO A 363 11.86 26.30 19.70
N ARG A 364 10.89 26.83 18.95
CA ARG A 364 11.08 28.10 18.24
C ARG A 364 11.47 29.13 19.29
N ALA A 365 12.66 29.72 19.15
CA ALA A 365 13.06 30.85 19.94
C ALA A 365 11.95 31.91 19.85
N LYS A 366 11.46 32.41 20.99
CA LYS A 366 10.52 33.53 21.03
C LYS A 366 11.24 34.76 20.47
N GLY A 367 11.15 34.99 19.16
CA GLY A 367 11.86 36.04 18.45
C GLY A 367 11.04 36.61 17.30
N ARG A 368 10.43 37.77 17.57
CA ARG A 368 9.84 38.78 16.67
C ARG A 368 8.97 38.28 15.49
N LYS A 369 7.69 38.67 15.56
CA LYS A 369 6.81 38.87 14.39
C LYS A 369 7.61 39.56 13.29
N ASN A 370 7.78 38.90 12.15
CA ASN A 370 7.88 39.54 10.85
C ASN A 370 7.53 38.54 9.73
N ALA A 371 6.51 38.95 8.97
CA ALA A 371 6.24 38.72 7.55
C ALA A 371 6.32 37.29 6.98
N THR A 372 5.13 36.76 6.70
CA THR A 372 4.72 36.10 5.45
C THR A 372 5.74 35.22 4.73
N SER A 373 5.53 33.90 4.80
CA SER A 373 5.76 33.03 3.65
C SER A 373 4.48 32.27 3.36
N ASN A 374 3.83 32.67 2.28
CA ASN A 374 2.78 31.90 1.62
C ASN A 374 3.45 30.72 0.93
N PHE A 375 3.04 29.51 1.26
CA PHE A 375 3.04 28.40 0.31
C PHE A 375 1.60 27.89 0.29
N HIS A 376 0.94 28.18 -0.83
CA HIS A 376 -0.33 27.61 -1.24
C HIS A 376 -0.08 26.27 -1.92
#